data_AF-A0A8D5FGC7-F1
#
_entry.id   AF-A0A8D5FGC7-F1
#
_cell.length_a   1.000
_cell.length_b   1.000
_cell.length_c   1.000
_cell.angle_alpha   90.00
_cell.angle_beta   90.00
_cell.angle_gamma   90.00
#
_symmetry.space_group_name_H-M   'P 1'
#
loop_
_entity.id
_entity.type
_entity.pdbx_description
1 polymer ?
#
loop_
_entity_poly.entity_id
_entity_poly.type
_entity_poly.pdbx_seq_one_letter_code
_entity_poly.pdbx_strand_id
1 'polypeptide(L)'
;MKTFLVSSIGKLDLIIWVLVLAFFFGSALLFGGDLNLTFIGASGVIVEMLLISLAVEIIIECLKKKKGIGTLTGFITNGPEAICLLAGLFAGDIVFAASTPLGSNFMNPILLIAATLLCHQFIKTFSVHRVYSVVTLCTTALLAAGFFLLSPSHYVWWLVIVIPLSLLFFFIRPTEPGKEEEEDFSFNPSLWLFPSILILTVAGYFLDPVVSFAAANSHAPKGVIGFIVLASLTSWPEFKSCIVLLRRGNRLGAILNITVSNITNIWLAAIGITAYLLT
;
A
#
# COMPACT_ATOMS: atom_id res chain seq x y z
N MET A 1 24.97 0.32 3.04
CA MET A 1 24.11 1.24 2.28
C MET A 1 24.18 1.05 0.77
N LYS A 2 25.30 1.32 0.07
CA LYS A 2 25.37 1.18 -1.41
C LYS A 2 24.87 -0.18 -1.93
N THR A 3 25.31 -1.28 -1.30
CA THR A 3 24.87 -2.63 -1.65
C THR A 3 23.37 -2.84 -1.41
N PHE A 4 22.81 -2.27 -0.33
CA PHE A 4 21.39 -2.33 0.00
C PHE A 4 20.56 -1.63 -1.08
N LEU A 5 20.93 -0.39 -1.44
CA LEU A 5 20.24 0.40 -2.48
C LEU A 5 20.21 -0.32 -3.83
N VAL A 6 21.32 -0.95 -4.22
CA VAL A 6 21.38 -1.71 -5.49
C VAL A 6 20.51 -2.96 -5.43
N SER A 7 20.42 -3.63 -4.27
CA SER A 7 19.56 -4.81 -4.11
C SER A 7 18.07 -4.49 -3.97
N SER A 8 17.72 -3.26 -3.61
CA SER A 8 16.32 -2.82 -3.48
C SER A 8 15.59 -2.74 -4.82
N ILE A 9 16.32 -2.54 -5.93
CA ILE A 9 15.76 -2.55 -7.29
C ILE A 9 15.87 -3.97 -7.85
N GLY A 10 14.75 -4.69 -7.85
CA GLY A 10 14.66 -6.06 -8.33
C GLY A 10 14.07 -6.18 -9.73
N LYS A 11 14.07 -7.41 -10.25
CA LYS A 11 13.38 -7.76 -11.51
C LYS A 11 11.87 -7.41 -11.49
N LEU A 12 11.25 -7.46 -10.32
CA LEU A 12 9.83 -7.13 -10.16
C LEU A 12 9.56 -5.63 -10.35
N ASP A 13 10.47 -4.77 -9.87
CA ASP A 13 10.36 -3.32 -10.10
C ASP A 13 10.45 -3.02 -11.61
N LEU A 14 11.38 -3.66 -12.33
CA LEU A 14 11.47 -3.53 -13.78
C LEU A 14 10.20 -3.95 -14.52
N ILE A 15 9.59 -5.08 -14.11
CA ILE A 15 8.32 -5.55 -14.70
C ILE A 15 7.23 -4.50 -14.49
N ILE A 16 7.14 -3.94 -13.28
CA ILE A 16 6.15 -2.91 -12.96
C ILE A 16 6.39 -1.62 -13.72
N TRP A 17 7.64 -1.18 -13.90
CA TRP A 17 7.94 0.00 -14.69
C TRP A 17 7.47 -0.18 -16.14
N VAL A 18 7.69 -1.38 -16.70
CA VAL A 18 7.15 -1.74 -18.02
C VAL A 18 5.62 -1.73 -18.03
N LEU A 19 4.96 -2.24 -16.99
CA LEU A 19 3.49 -2.23 -16.90
C LEU A 19 2.92 -0.81 -16.76
N VAL A 20 3.54 0.07 -15.97
CA VAL A 20 3.16 1.48 -15.83
C VAL A 20 3.26 2.19 -17.18
N LEU A 21 4.39 2.04 -17.86
CA LEU A 21 4.56 2.57 -19.23
C LEU A 21 3.52 1.99 -20.17
N ALA A 22 3.34 0.67 -20.19
CA ALA A 22 2.39 0.01 -21.07
C ALA A 22 0.94 0.47 -20.84
N PHE A 23 0.54 0.67 -19.58
CA PHE A 23 -0.80 1.14 -19.23
C PHE A 23 -1.03 2.56 -19.75
N PHE A 24 -0.15 3.50 -19.42
CA PHE A 24 -0.33 4.91 -19.81
C PHE A 24 -0.14 5.10 -21.32
N PHE A 25 0.84 4.46 -21.95
CA PHE A 25 0.97 4.50 -23.41
C PHE A 25 -0.17 3.81 -24.14
N GLY A 26 -0.60 2.65 -23.65
CA GLY A 26 -1.75 1.95 -24.20
C GLY A 26 -3.00 2.82 -24.15
N SER A 27 -3.22 3.50 -23.03
CA SER A 27 -4.28 4.49 -22.89
C SER A 27 -4.14 5.64 -23.89
N ALA A 28 -2.95 6.25 -24.00
CA ALA A 28 -2.73 7.36 -24.93
C ALA A 28 -2.99 6.95 -26.39
N LEU A 29 -2.55 5.76 -26.79
CA LEU A 29 -2.77 5.22 -28.13
C LEU A 29 -4.24 4.93 -28.40
N LEU A 30 -4.99 4.43 -27.41
CA LEU A 30 -6.40 4.06 -27.57
C LEU A 30 -7.35 5.27 -27.50
N PHE A 31 -7.03 6.26 -26.67
CA PHE A 31 -7.89 7.40 -26.38
C PHE A 31 -7.38 8.75 -26.91
N GLY A 32 -6.34 8.71 -27.77
CA GLY A 32 -5.81 9.90 -28.44
C GLY A 32 -5.11 10.88 -27.48
N GLY A 33 -4.35 10.36 -26.53
CA GLY A 33 -3.53 11.14 -25.60
C GLY A 33 -2.21 11.64 -26.21
N ASP A 34 -1.56 12.59 -25.54
CA ASP A 34 -0.24 13.10 -25.93
C ASP A 34 0.85 12.11 -25.48
N LEU A 35 1.51 11.46 -26.44
CA LEU A 35 2.53 10.44 -26.16
C LEU A 35 3.77 10.99 -25.42
N ASN A 36 4.18 12.23 -25.68
CA ASN A 36 5.36 12.82 -25.07
C ASN A 36 5.08 13.17 -23.60
N LEU A 37 3.95 13.84 -23.35
CA LEU A 37 3.55 14.18 -21.98
C LEU A 37 3.16 12.93 -21.18
N THR A 38 2.56 11.94 -21.83
CA THR A 38 2.31 10.62 -21.24
C THR A 38 3.60 9.93 -20.81
N PHE A 39 4.64 9.94 -21.65
CA PHE A 39 5.94 9.38 -21.29
C PHE A 39 6.55 10.05 -20.07
N ILE A 40 6.52 11.39 -20.04
CA ILE A 40 7.02 12.19 -18.92
C ILE A 40 6.24 11.84 -17.64
N GLY A 41 4.91 11.81 -17.71
CA GLY A 41 4.06 11.46 -16.57
C GLY A 41 4.31 10.04 -16.06
N ALA A 42 4.30 9.03 -16.94
CA ALA A 42 4.55 7.64 -16.57
C ALA A 42 5.96 7.42 -16.01
N SER A 43 6.96 8.13 -16.54
CA SER A 43 8.33 8.13 -15.98
C SER A 43 8.36 8.77 -14.59
N GLY A 44 7.60 9.85 -14.38
CA GLY A 44 7.41 10.43 -13.05
C GLY A 44 6.82 9.42 -12.08
N VAL A 45 5.76 8.70 -12.46
CA VAL A 45 5.14 7.65 -11.63
C VAL A 45 6.18 6.61 -11.22
N ILE A 46 7.02 6.15 -12.16
CA ILE A 46 8.10 5.19 -11.89
C ILE A 46 9.10 5.72 -10.86
N VAL A 47 9.49 7.00 -10.98
CA VAL A 47 10.40 7.65 -10.03
C VAL A 47 9.77 7.73 -8.65
N GLU A 48 8.50 8.12 -8.54
CA GLU A 48 7.79 8.17 -7.26
C GLU A 48 7.71 6.79 -6.60
N MET A 49 7.34 5.75 -7.38
CA MET A 49 7.32 4.37 -6.89
C MET A 49 8.69 3.92 -6.35
N LEU A 50 9.76 4.25 -7.07
CA LEU A 50 11.12 3.91 -6.66
C LEU A 50 11.49 4.58 -5.34
N LEU A 51 11.22 5.88 -5.22
CA LEU A 51 11.51 6.66 -4.01
C LEU A 51 10.71 6.15 -2.80
N ILE A 52 9.42 5.91 -2.99
CA ILE A 52 8.51 5.36 -1.97
C ILE A 52 8.98 3.97 -1.53
N SER A 53 9.20 3.06 -2.48
CA SER A 53 9.64 1.69 -2.16
C SER A 53 10.96 1.69 -1.41
N LEU A 54 11.92 2.51 -1.85
CA LEU A 54 13.23 2.60 -1.21
C LEU A 54 13.12 3.16 0.22
N ALA A 55 12.33 4.23 0.39
CA ALA A 55 12.11 4.82 1.70
C ALA A 55 11.48 3.82 2.67
N VAL A 56 10.43 3.12 2.25
CA VAL A 56 9.75 2.10 3.06
C VAL A 56 10.70 0.95 3.42
N GLU A 57 11.48 0.43 2.47
CA GLU A 57 12.47 -0.63 2.73
C GLU A 57 13.52 -0.19 3.75
N ILE A 58 14.02 1.04 3.66
CA ILE A 58 14.97 1.58 4.64
C ILE A 58 14.31 1.69 6.03
N ILE A 59 13.07 2.15 6.11
CA ILE A 59 12.34 2.26 7.39
C ILE A 59 12.14 0.88 8.01
N ILE A 60 11.77 -0.13 7.22
CA ILE A 60 11.64 -1.52 7.68
C ILE A 60 12.99 -2.03 8.21
N GLU A 61 14.06 -1.83 7.44
CA GLU A 61 15.42 -2.26 7.84
C GLU A 61 15.86 -1.57 9.14
N CYS A 62 15.57 -0.27 9.31
CA CYS A 62 15.84 0.47 10.55
C CYS A 62 15.09 -0.08 11.78
N LEU A 63 13.96 -0.74 11.56
CA LEU A 63 13.04 -1.17 12.63
C LEU A 63 12.97 -2.70 12.79
N LYS A 64 13.72 -3.47 12.00
CA LYS A 64 13.63 -4.94 11.91
C LYS A 64 13.93 -5.71 13.19
N LYS A 65 14.68 -5.13 14.13
CA LYS A 65 15.01 -5.79 15.42
C LYS A 65 13.84 -5.75 16.43
N LYS A 66 12.68 -5.17 16.10
CA LYS A 66 11.50 -5.13 16.98
C LYS A 66 10.68 -6.42 16.85
N LYS A 67 10.10 -6.89 17.97
CA LYS A 67 9.15 -8.02 17.97
C LYS A 67 7.92 -7.69 17.12
N GLY A 68 7.40 -8.68 16.41
CA GLY A 68 6.20 -8.53 15.58
C GLY A 68 6.47 -7.82 14.24
N ILE A 69 7.53 -8.24 13.53
CA ILE A 69 7.96 -7.64 12.27
C ILE A 69 6.81 -7.59 11.26
N GLY A 70 6.01 -8.65 11.09
CA GLY A 70 4.88 -8.63 10.15
C GLY A 70 3.83 -7.59 10.50
N THR A 71 3.49 -7.45 11.79
CA THR A 71 2.56 -6.38 12.24
C THR A 71 3.16 -4.99 12.03
N LEU A 72 4.43 -4.80 12.39
CA LEU A 72 5.12 -3.52 12.27
C LEU A 72 5.28 -3.11 10.80
N THR A 73 5.64 -4.07 9.94
CA THR A 73 5.78 -3.82 8.52
C THR A 73 4.45 -3.41 7.92
N GLY A 74 3.34 -4.06 8.30
CA GLY A 74 2.01 -3.63 7.86
C GLY A 74 1.70 -2.17 8.17
N PHE A 75 2.09 -1.65 9.34
CA PHE A 75 1.94 -0.21 9.62
C PHE A 75 2.86 0.67 8.77
N ILE A 76 4.13 0.29 8.62
CA ILE A 76 5.12 1.08 7.89
C ILE A 76 4.77 1.17 6.40
N THR A 77 4.32 0.07 5.82
CA THR A 77 4.01 -0.03 4.40
C THR A 77 2.75 0.73 4.00
N ASN A 78 1.87 1.09 4.95
CA ASN A 78 0.73 2.01 4.73
C ASN A 78 1.12 3.49 4.73
N GLY A 79 2.41 3.80 4.88
CA GLY A 79 2.92 5.17 4.80
C GLY A 79 2.47 5.91 3.53
N PRO A 80 2.61 5.34 2.32
CA PRO A 80 2.16 5.98 1.08
C PRO A 80 0.66 6.31 1.08
N GLU A 81 -0.19 5.38 1.53
CA GLU A 81 -1.63 5.55 1.66
C GLU A 81 -1.98 6.68 2.63
N ALA A 82 -1.29 6.74 3.78
CA ALA A 82 -1.47 7.79 4.77
C ALA A 82 -1.11 9.17 4.20
N ILE A 83 -0.02 9.27 3.42
CA ILE A 83 0.36 10.53 2.79
C ILE A 83 -0.64 10.92 1.68
N CYS A 84 -1.10 9.97 0.86
CA CYS A 84 -2.12 10.24 -0.15
C CYS A 84 -3.46 10.69 0.47
N LEU A 85 -3.86 10.08 1.59
CA LEU A 85 -5.02 10.52 2.37
C LEU A 85 -4.85 11.98 2.80
N LEU A 86 -3.72 12.33 3.40
CA LEU A 86 -3.45 13.69 3.86
C LEU A 86 -3.46 14.69 2.69
N ALA A 87 -2.85 14.33 1.56
CA ALA A 87 -2.87 15.15 0.35
C ALA A 87 -4.30 15.40 -0.15
N GLY A 88 -5.14 14.36 -0.19
CA GLY A 88 -6.55 14.48 -0.56
C GLY A 88 -7.37 15.33 0.41
N LEU A 89 -7.12 15.20 1.73
CA LEU A 89 -7.75 16.05 2.74
C LEU A 89 -7.35 17.53 2.57
N PHE A 90 -6.08 17.82 2.30
CA PHE A 90 -5.63 19.20 2.02
C PHE A 90 -6.21 19.76 0.73
N ALA A 91 -6.52 18.91 -0.25
CA ALA A 91 -7.22 19.30 -1.47
C ALA A 91 -8.75 19.49 -1.27
N GLY A 92 -9.30 19.10 -0.12
CA GLY A 92 -10.73 19.22 0.20
C GLY A 92 -11.63 18.16 -0.44
N ASP A 93 -11.07 17.06 -0.94
CA ASP A 93 -11.85 15.96 -1.55
C ASP A 93 -11.77 14.70 -0.69
N ILE A 94 -12.79 14.49 0.15
CA ILE A 94 -12.84 13.35 1.07
C ILE A 94 -13.01 12.01 0.35
N VAL A 95 -13.79 11.99 -0.73
CA VAL A 95 -14.05 10.74 -1.46
C VAL A 95 -12.75 10.31 -2.13
N PHE A 96 -12.02 11.27 -2.69
CA PHE A 96 -10.69 11.04 -3.22
C PHE A 96 -9.70 10.62 -2.11
N ALA A 97 -9.66 11.34 -0.99
CA ALA A 97 -8.77 11.04 0.14
C ALA A 97 -8.97 9.62 0.67
N ALA A 98 -10.23 9.20 0.86
CA ALA A 98 -10.56 7.86 1.31
C ALA A 98 -10.39 6.79 0.20
N SER A 99 -10.41 7.18 -1.07
CA SER A 99 -10.37 6.22 -2.19
C SER A 99 -9.08 5.40 -2.24
N THR A 100 -7.95 5.98 -1.87
CA THR A 100 -6.65 5.32 -1.89
C THR A 100 -6.52 4.23 -0.83
N PRO A 101 -6.72 4.50 0.48
CA PRO A 101 -6.67 3.44 1.49
C PRO A 101 -7.77 2.39 1.26
N LEU A 102 -8.99 2.80 0.89
CA LEU A 102 -10.08 1.85 0.65
C LEU A 102 -9.88 1.02 -0.63
N GLY A 103 -9.27 1.57 -1.68
CA GLY A 103 -8.86 0.81 -2.86
C GLY A 103 -7.79 -0.22 -2.52
N SER A 104 -6.86 0.15 -1.64
CA SER A 104 -5.78 -0.73 -1.16
C SER A 104 -6.34 -1.96 -0.42
N ASN A 105 -7.49 -1.83 0.28
CA ASN A 105 -8.19 -2.99 0.86
C ASN A 105 -8.57 -4.08 -0.16
N PHE A 106 -8.74 -3.74 -1.44
CA PHE A 106 -8.98 -4.70 -2.53
C PHE A 106 -7.69 -5.19 -3.16
N MET A 107 -6.71 -4.30 -3.34
CA MET A 107 -5.44 -4.63 -3.97
C MET A 107 -4.60 -5.57 -3.09
N ASN A 108 -4.62 -5.37 -1.78
CA ASN A 108 -3.83 -6.15 -0.83
C ASN A 108 -4.08 -7.66 -0.89
N PRO A 109 -5.34 -8.17 -0.87
CA PRO A 109 -5.62 -9.58 -1.12
C PRO A 109 -5.09 -10.10 -2.47
N ILE A 110 -5.22 -9.32 -3.54
CA ILE A 110 -4.75 -9.68 -4.88
C ILE A 110 -3.22 -9.81 -4.88
N LEU A 111 -2.54 -8.83 -4.29
CA LEU A 111 -1.09 -8.79 -4.17
C LEU A 111 -0.56 -9.90 -3.26
N LEU A 112 -1.28 -10.26 -2.18
CA LEU A 112 -0.94 -11.42 -1.37
C LEU A 112 -0.98 -12.71 -2.19
N ILE A 113 -2.06 -12.91 -2.95
CA ILE A 113 -2.19 -14.09 -3.84
C ILE A 113 -1.04 -14.10 -4.83
N ALA A 114 -0.78 -12.98 -5.52
CA ALA A 114 0.34 -12.87 -6.46
C ALA A 114 1.69 -13.19 -5.80
N ALA A 115 1.96 -12.65 -4.60
CA ALA A 115 3.21 -12.90 -3.88
C ALA A 115 3.38 -14.37 -3.52
N THR A 116 2.30 -15.02 -3.07
CA THR A 116 2.33 -16.45 -2.72
C THR A 116 2.51 -17.36 -3.93
N LEU A 117 1.95 -16.98 -5.09
CA LEU A 117 2.17 -17.70 -6.35
C LEU A 117 3.62 -17.54 -6.82
N LEU A 118 4.15 -16.31 -6.85
CA LEU A 118 5.54 -16.03 -7.22
C LEU A 118 6.54 -16.74 -6.30
N CYS A 119 6.22 -16.89 -5.03
CA CYS A 119 7.05 -17.59 -4.07
C CYS A 119 6.81 -19.10 -4.03
N HIS A 120 5.87 -19.64 -4.80
CA HIS A 120 5.46 -21.05 -4.79
C HIS A 120 5.00 -21.54 -3.40
N GLN A 121 4.28 -20.69 -2.66
CA GLN A 121 3.85 -20.94 -1.29
C GLN A 121 2.34 -20.77 -1.06
N PHE A 122 1.53 -20.74 -2.13
CA PHE A 122 0.09 -20.53 -2.06
C PHE A 122 -0.60 -21.42 -1.01
N ILE A 123 -0.54 -22.74 -1.16
CA ILE A 123 -1.21 -23.69 -0.25
C ILE A 123 -0.72 -23.51 1.20
N LYS A 124 0.60 -23.45 1.40
CA LYS A 124 1.22 -23.35 2.72
C LYS A 124 0.89 -22.04 3.42
N THR A 125 0.77 -20.94 2.68
CA THR A 125 0.45 -19.63 3.26
C THR A 125 -1.01 -19.60 3.67
N PHE A 126 -1.93 -19.96 2.78
CA PHE A 126 -3.38 -19.94 3.10
C PHE A 126 -3.83 -21.02 4.09
N SER A 127 -2.97 -22.00 4.43
CA SER A 127 -3.22 -22.91 5.56
C SER A 127 -2.92 -22.30 6.93
N VAL A 128 -2.11 -21.24 6.99
CA VAL A 128 -1.74 -20.58 8.26
C VAL A 128 -2.88 -19.66 8.70
N HIS A 129 -3.43 -19.89 9.89
CA HIS A 129 -4.51 -19.07 10.47
C HIS A 129 -5.62 -18.73 9.45
N ARG A 130 -6.08 -19.75 8.70
CA ARG A 130 -6.99 -19.59 7.55
C ARG A 130 -8.24 -18.77 7.87
N VAL A 131 -8.90 -19.09 8.99
CA VAL A 131 -10.15 -18.42 9.38
C VAL A 131 -9.91 -16.93 9.61
N TYR A 132 -8.92 -16.58 10.43
CA TYR A 132 -8.55 -15.18 10.66
C TYR A 132 -8.24 -14.46 9.34
N SER A 133 -7.36 -15.04 8.54
CA SER A 133 -6.89 -14.42 7.30
C SER A 133 -8.04 -14.16 6.31
N VAL A 134 -8.87 -15.17 6.04
CA VAL A 134 -9.99 -15.03 5.09
C VAL A 134 -11.04 -14.06 5.61
N VAL A 135 -11.43 -14.19 6.89
CA VAL A 135 -12.46 -13.31 7.47
C VAL A 135 -11.98 -11.86 7.47
N THR A 136 -10.77 -11.57 7.94
CA THR A 136 -10.25 -10.20 7.97
C THR A 136 -10.12 -9.60 6.56
N LEU A 137 -9.57 -10.33 5.59
CA LEU A 137 -9.42 -9.82 4.22
C LEU A 137 -10.78 -9.58 3.55
N CYS A 138 -11.70 -10.54 3.64
CA CYS A 138 -13.04 -10.40 3.04
C CYS A 138 -13.84 -9.30 3.72
N THR A 139 -13.86 -9.25 5.05
CA THR A 139 -14.63 -8.22 5.76
C THR A 139 -14.07 -6.83 5.51
N THR A 140 -12.75 -6.62 5.54
CA THR A 140 -12.17 -5.30 5.26
C THR A 140 -12.43 -4.84 3.82
N ALA A 141 -12.37 -5.75 2.84
CA ALA A 141 -12.77 -5.44 1.45
C ALA A 141 -14.27 -5.11 1.33
N LEU A 142 -15.15 -5.82 2.05
CA LEU A 142 -16.59 -5.53 2.08
C LEU A 142 -16.90 -4.18 2.74
N LEU A 143 -16.20 -3.82 3.82
CA LEU A 143 -16.34 -2.51 4.46
C LEU A 143 -15.90 -1.37 3.54
N ALA A 144 -14.80 -1.59 2.79
CA ALA A 144 -14.34 -0.66 1.77
C ALA A 144 -15.33 -0.55 0.61
N ALA A 145 -15.87 -1.66 0.11
CA ALA A 145 -16.92 -1.65 -0.93
C ALA A 145 -18.17 -0.92 -0.47
N GLY A 146 -18.60 -1.20 0.77
CA GLY A 146 -19.75 -0.56 1.39
C GLY A 146 -19.62 0.96 1.40
N PHE A 147 -18.44 1.51 1.70
CA PHE A 147 -18.21 2.96 1.71
C PHE A 147 -18.58 3.62 0.38
N PHE A 148 -18.14 3.07 -0.76
CA PHE A 148 -18.41 3.65 -2.08
C PHE A 148 -19.88 3.57 -2.50
N LEU A 149 -20.68 2.74 -1.83
CA LEU A 149 -22.12 2.61 -2.08
C LEU A 149 -22.96 3.50 -1.15
N LEU A 150 -22.35 4.11 -0.12
CA LEU A 150 -23.06 4.92 0.86
C LEU A 150 -23.16 6.38 0.42
N SER A 151 -24.33 6.97 0.69
CA SER A 151 -24.47 8.43 0.64
C SER A 151 -23.76 9.09 1.85
N PRO A 152 -23.29 10.34 1.72
CA PRO A 152 -22.59 11.05 2.80
C PRO A 152 -23.36 11.10 4.14
N SER A 153 -24.69 11.11 4.10
CA SER A 153 -25.56 11.07 5.29
C SER A 153 -25.36 9.82 6.16
N HIS A 154 -24.79 8.75 5.63
CA HIS A 154 -24.58 7.48 6.31
C HIS A 154 -23.14 7.25 6.78
N TYR A 155 -22.23 8.20 6.58
CA TYR A 155 -20.83 8.06 6.97
C TYR A 155 -20.64 7.84 8.48
N VAL A 156 -21.46 8.46 9.32
CA VAL A 156 -21.45 8.23 10.78
C VAL A 156 -21.74 6.76 11.11
N TRP A 157 -22.72 6.15 10.43
CA TRP A 157 -23.06 4.74 10.64
C TRP A 157 -21.96 3.80 10.14
N TRP A 158 -21.29 4.16 9.04
CA TRP A 158 -20.10 3.44 8.60
C TRP A 158 -19.01 3.47 9.66
N LEU A 159 -18.70 4.63 10.26
CA LEU A 159 -17.73 4.77 11.35
C LEU A 159 -18.07 3.89 12.56
N VAL A 160 -19.34 3.90 12.98
CA VAL A 160 -19.85 3.09 14.11
C VAL A 160 -19.62 1.60 13.88
N ILE A 161 -19.66 1.12 12.64
CA ILE A 161 -19.42 -0.29 12.31
C ILE A 161 -17.93 -0.59 12.18
N VAL A 162 -17.20 0.22 11.40
CA VAL A 162 -15.82 -0.13 11.02
C VAL A 162 -14.85 -0.03 12.19
N ILE A 163 -15.02 0.93 13.10
CA ILE A 163 -14.09 1.14 14.23
C ILE A 163 -14.08 -0.10 15.15
N PRO A 164 -15.20 -0.54 15.76
CA PRO A 164 -15.17 -1.68 16.66
C PRO A 164 -14.78 -2.99 15.94
N LEU A 165 -15.22 -3.17 14.70
CA LEU A 165 -14.93 -4.40 13.94
C LEU A 165 -13.45 -4.50 13.53
N SER A 166 -12.85 -3.41 13.07
CA SER A 166 -11.42 -3.36 12.74
C SER A 166 -10.54 -3.47 13.99
N LEU A 167 -10.94 -2.86 15.12
CA LEU A 167 -10.27 -3.05 16.42
C LEU A 167 -10.35 -4.51 16.88
N LEU A 168 -11.51 -5.16 16.75
CA LEU A 168 -11.66 -6.59 17.05
C LEU A 168 -10.67 -7.42 16.23
N PHE A 169 -10.62 -7.24 14.90
CA PHE A 169 -9.66 -7.95 14.05
C PHE A 169 -8.20 -7.66 14.39
N PHE A 170 -7.90 -6.45 14.84
CA PHE A 170 -6.56 -6.12 15.30
C PHE A 170 -6.23 -6.94 16.56
N PHE A 171 -7.08 -6.96 17.57
CA PHE A 171 -6.78 -7.63 18.84
C PHE A 171 -6.81 -9.15 18.78
N ILE A 172 -7.68 -9.76 17.95
CA ILE A 172 -7.72 -11.23 17.79
C ILE A 172 -6.63 -11.75 16.85
N ARG A 173 -5.81 -10.88 16.26
CA ARG A 173 -4.77 -11.27 15.31
C ARG A 173 -3.80 -12.28 15.94
N PRO A 174 -3.37 -13.30 15.20
CA PRO A 174 -2.38 -14.25 15.70
C PRO A 174 -1.07 -13.55 16.06
N THR A 175 -0.45 -13.96 17.16
CA THR A 175 0.85 -13.46 17.57
C THR A 175 1.95 -14.10 16.73
N GLU A 176 2.88 -13.29 16.23
CA GLU A 176 4.06 -13.83 15.57
C GLU A 176 4.96 -14.53 16.59
N PRO A 177 5.41 -15.78 16.33
CA PRO A 177 6.44 -16.37 17.14
C PRO A 177 7.69 -15.48 17.07
N GLY A 178 8.26 -15.15 18.23
CA GLY A 178 9.46 -14.33 18.29
C GLY A 178 10.58 -15.01 17.51
N LYS A 179 11.05 -14.37 16.44
CA LYS A 179 12.32 -14.74 15.83
C LYS A 179 13.43 -14.09 16.65
N GLU A 180 14.24 -14.90 17.33
CA GLU A 180 15.48 -14.51 18.01
C GLU A 180 16.67 -14.50 17.03
N GLU A 181 16.45 -14.13 15.76
CA GLU A 181 17.57 -13.94 14.84
C GLU A 181 18.08 -12.50 15.06
N GLU A 182 19.25 -12.37 15.69
CA GLU A 182 20.03 -11.13 15.71
C GLU A 182 20.53 -10.81 14.29
N GLU A 183 19.63 -10.42 13.39
CA GLU A 183 20.02 -9.91 12.08
C GLU A 183 20.66 -8.52 12.26
N ASP A 184 21.95 -8.42 11.96
CA ASP A 184 22.64 -7.13 11.94
C ASP A 184 22.03 -6.17 10.92
N PHE A 185 21.97 -4.89 11.28
CA PHE A 185 21.49 -3.86 10.39
C PHE A 185 22.42 -3.72 9.18
N SER A 186 21.85 -3.59 7.98
CA SER A 186 22.60 -3.39 6.74
C SER A 186 23.32 -2.03 6.65
N PHE A 187 22.98 -1.11 7.56
CA PHE A 187 23.52 0.25 7.70
C PHE A 187 23.12 0.82 9.07
N ASN A 188 23.68 1.97 9.45
CA ASN A 188 23.32 2.64 10.70
C ASN A 188 21.87 3.18 10.68
N PRO A 189 20.94 2.66 11.49
CA PRO A 189 19.54 3.08 11.46
C PRO A 189 19.32 4.54 11.83
N SER A 190 20.10 5.09 12.77
CA SER A 190 19.90 6.46 13.25
C SER A 190 20.17 7.52 12.18
N LEU A 191 21.08 7.21 11.24
CA LEU A 191 21.42 8.11 10.14
C LEU A 191 20.36 8.11 9.02
N TRP A 192 19.65 7.00 8.83
CA TRP A 192 18.82 6.78 7.64
C TRP A 192 17.32 6.80 7.89
N LEU A 193 16.87 6.62 9.13
CA LEU A 193 15.44 6.65 9.46
C LEU A 193 14.78 8.00 9.10
N PHE A 194 15.36 9.12 9.54
CA PHE A 194 14.79 10.44 9.29
C PHE A 194 14.80 10.82 7.80
N PRO A 195 15.92 10.69 7.05
CA PRO A 195 15.93 10.91 5.61
C PRO A 195 14.89 10.07 4.86
N SER A 196 14.69 8.81 5.23
CA SER A 196 13.70 7.96 4.56
C SER A 196 12.27 8.37 4.86
N ILE A 197 11.95 8.79 6.08
CA ILE A 197 10.63 9.37 6.37
C ILE A 197 10.39 10.62 5.52
N LEU A 198 11.40 11.51 5.41
CA LEU A 198 11.28 12.71 4.57
C LEU A 198 11.06 12.37 3.09
N ILE A 199 11.83 11.41 2.55
CA ILE A 199 11.66 10.95 1.16
C ILE A 199 10.26 10.36 0.96
N LEU A 200 9.79 9.52 1.89
CA LEU A 200 8.45 8.94 1.84
C LEU A 200 7.36 10.01 1.85
N THR A 201 7.48 11.02 2.72
CA THR A 201 6.51 12.12 2.80
C THR A 201 6.49 12.95 1.53
N VAL A 202 7.66 13.32 0.99
CA VAL A 202 7.73 14.12 -0.24
C VAL A 202 7.21 13.32 -1.43
N ALA A 203 7.73 12.10 -1.64
CA ALA A 203 7.34 11.28 -2.77
C ALA A 203 5.86 10.87 -2.71
N GLY A 204 5.38 10.48 -1.52
CA GLY A 204 3.97 10.18 -1.30
C GLY A 204 3.04 11.37 -1.56
N TYR A 205 3.48 12.59 -1.26
CA TYR A 205 2.68 13.81 -1.49
C TYR A 205 2.56 14.11 -2.99
N PHE A 206 3.62 13.90 -3.76
CA PHE A 206 3.64 14.14 -5.21
C PHE A 206 3.06 12.97 -6.03
N LEU A 207 2.86 11.80 -5.43
CA LEU A 207 2.37 10.62 -6.13
C LEU A 207 1.05 10.88 -6.87
N ASP A 208 0.03 11.40 -6.18
CA ASP A 208 -1.27 11.68 -6.82
C ASP A 208 -1.15 12.72 -7.95
N PRO A 209 -0.57 13.92 -7.74
CA PRO A 209 -0.37 14.89 -8.82
C PRO A 209 0.35 14.31 -10.04
N VAL A 210 1.38 13.49 -9.82
CA VAL A 210 2.16 12.84 -10.90
C VAL A 210 1.32 11.80 -11.65
N VAL A 211 0.56 10.97 -10.93
CA VAL A 211 -0.37 9.99 -11.52
C VAL A 211 -1.50 10.70 -12.28
N SER A 212 -2.06 11.76 -11.71
CA SER A 212 -3.10 12.59 -12.31
C SER A 212 -2.60 13.29 -13.57
N PHE A 213 -1.36 13.78 -13.58
CA PHE A 213 -0.72 14.32 -14.79
C PHE A 213 -0.55 13.24 -15.86
N ALA A 214 -0.05 12.05 -15.51
CA ALA A 214 0.09 10.94 -16.46
C ALA A 214 -1.26 10.55 -17.06
N ALA A 215 -2.30 10.42 -16.21
CA ALA A 215 -3.65 10.05 -16.62
C ALA A 215 -4.32 11.10 -17.50
N ALA A 216 -4.16 12.39 -17.16
CA ALA A 216 -4.73 13.49 -17.93
C ALA A 216 -4.16 13.52 -19.35
N ASN A 217 -2.84 13.33 -19.51
CA ASN A 217 -2.20 13.35 -20.82
C ASN A 217 -2.40 12.04 -21.61
N SER A 218 -2.59 10.91 -20.92
CA SER A 218 -2.88 9.64 -21.57
C SER A 218 -4.37 9.42 -21.86
N HIS A 219 -5.24 10.33 -21.43
CA HIS A 219 -6.69 10.18 -21.40
C HIS A 219 -7.14 8.86 -20.73
N ALA A 220 -6.45 8.45 -19.66
CA ALA A 220 -6.82 7.25 -18.93
C ALA A 220 -8.18 7.40 -18.25
N PRO A 221 -9.03 6.35 -18.23
CA PRO A 221 -10.35 6.44 -17.63
C PRO A 221 -10.28 6.84 -16.16
N LYS A 222 -10.91 7.96 -15.79
CA LYS A 222 -10.86 8.54 -14.43
C LYS A 222 -11.18 7.53 -13.33
N GLY A 223 -12.15 6.65 -13.55
CA GLY A 223 -12.55 5.62 -12.57
C GLY A 223 -11.49 4.55 -12.28
N VAL A 224 -10.52 4.36 -13.19
CA VAL A 224 -9.43 3.39 -13.03
C VAL A 224 -8.27 3.99 -12.23
N ILE A 225 -8.13 5.32 -12.21
CA ILE A 225 -6.94 5.99 -11.66
C ILE A 225 -6.88 5.92 -10.13
N GLY A 226 -7.85 6.47 -9.42
CA GLY A 226 -7.80 6.51 -7.96
C GLY A 226 -7.91 5.12 -7.33
N PHE A 227 -8.92 4.35 -7.73
CA PHE A 227 -9.23 3.08 -7.07
C PHE A 227 -8.30 1.93 -7.45
N ILE A 228 -7.86 1.85 -8.72
CA ILE A 228 -7.04 0.72 -9.20
C ILE A 228 -5.57 1.12 -9.27
N VAL A 229 -5.23 2.19 -10.01
CA VAL A 229 -3.84 2.57 -10.24
C VAL A 229 -3.20 3.06 -8.95
N LEU A 230 -3.74 4.10 -8.33
CA LEU A 230 -3.15 4.71 -7.14
C LEU A 230 -3.06 3.72 -5.97
N ALA A 231 -4.13 2.96 -5.70
CA ALA A 231 -4.11 1.88 -4.72
C ALA A 231 -3.06 0.80 -5.03
N SER A 232 -2.89 0.40 -6.29
CA SER A 232 -1.85 -0.59 -6.65
C SER A 232 -0.44 -0.04 -6.43
N LEU A 233 -0.23 1.25 -6.70
CA LEU A 233 1.06 1.91 -6.54
C LEU A 233 1.41 2.09 -5.06
N THR A 234 0.45 2.51 -4.23
CA THR A 234 0.65 2.68 -2.79
C THR A 234 0.85 1.35 -2.07
N SER A 235 0.17 0.29 -2.50
CA SER A 235 0.33 -1.06 -1.92
C SER A 235 1.54 -1.83 -2.46
N TRP A 236 2.34 -1.24 -3.36
CA TRP A 236 3.55 -1.87 -3.90
C TRP A 236 4.59 -2.25 -2.83
N PRO A 237 4.91 -1.39 -1.84
CA PRO A 237 5.81 -1.75 -0.75
C PRO A 237 5.29 -2.91 0.10
N GLU A 238 3.97 -3.02 0.29
CA GLU A 238 3.34 -4.15 0.98
C GLU A 238 3.61 -5.47 0.25
N PHE A 239 3.42 -5.47 -1.07
CA PHE A 239 3.70 -6.62 -1.91
C PHE A 239 5.17 -7.07 -1.83
N LYS A 240 6.11 -6.11 -1.91
CA LYS A 240 7.55 -6.42 -1.79
C LYS A 240 7.89 -6.99 -0.42
N SER A 241 7.36 -6.39 0.64
CA SER A 241 7.50 -6.91 2.01
C SER A 241 6.98 -8.36 2.12
N CYS A 242 5.79 -8.64 1.59
CA CYS A 242 5.23 -9.99 1.56
C CYS A 242 6.14 -11.00 0.89
N ILE A 243 6.72 -10.65 -0.27
CA ILE A 243 7.67 -11.53 -0.97
C ILE A 243 8.90 -11.81 -0.11
N VAL A 244 9.46 -10.80 0.55
CA VAL A 244 10.61 -10.96 1.45
C VAL A 244 10.26 -11.90 2.61
N LEU A 245 9.12 -11.67 3.27
CA LEU A 245 8.65 -12.50 4.39
C LEU A 245 8.40 -13.95 3.97
N LEU A 246 7.75 -14.16 2.81
CA LEU A 246 7.52 -15.49 2.25
C LEU A 246 8.83 -16.21 1.90
N ARG A 247 9.78 -15.52 1.27
CA ARG A 247 11.11 -16.09 0.96
C ARG A 247 11.89 -16.49 2.22
N ARG A 248 11.69 -15.78 3.33
CA ARG A 248 12.22 -16.13 4.66
C ARG A 248 11.41 -17.21 5.41
N GLY A 249 10.39 -17.79 4.76
CA GLY A 249 9.49 -18.78 5.36
C GLY A 249 8.53 -18.21 6.42
N ASN A 250 8.51 -16.88 6.64
CA ASN A 250 7.62 -16.22 7.59
C ASN A 250 6.24 -15.96 6.97
N ARG A 251 5.46 -17.04 6.82
CA ARG A 251 4.12 -17.01 6.23
C ARG A 251 3.13 -16.21 7.08
N LEU A 252 3.21 -16.35 8.40
CA LEU A 252 2.36 -15.60 9.32
C LEU A 252 2.64 -14.11 9.23
N GLY A 253 3.92 -13.71 9.19
CA GLY A 253 4.30 -12.33 8.97
C GLY A 253 3.80 -11.78 7.64
N ALA A 254 3.86 -12.57 6.56
CA ALA A 254 3.32 -12.14 5.25
C ALA A 254 1.80 -11.96 5.27
N ILE A 255 1.05 -12.80 5.98
CA ILE A 255 -0.39 -12.63 6.20
C ILE A 255 -0.66 -11.38 7.02
N LEU A 256 0.05 -11.21 8.14
CA LEU A 256 -0.12 -10.08 9.05
C LEU A 256 0.26 -8.76 8.38
N ASN A 257 1.26 -8.75 7.52
CA ASN A 257 1.61 -7.60 6.70
C ASN A 257 0.38 -7.10 5.93
N ILE A 258 -0.42 -7.99 5.34
CA ILE A 258 -1.60 -7.62 4.54
C ILE A 258 -2.83 -7.39 5.43
N THR A 259 -3.10 -8.23 6.43
CA THR A 259 -4.29 -8.08 7.27
C THR A 259 -4.20 -6.84 8.16
N VAL A 260 -3.03 -6.55 8.74
CA VAL A 260 -2.80 -5.32 9.52
C VAL A 260 -2.84 -4.11 8.60
N SER A 261 -2.34 -4.21 7.38
CA SER A 261 -2.45 -3.14 6.39
C SER A 261 -3.90 -2.84 6.03
N ASN A 262 -4.69 -3.86 5.74
CA ASN A 262 -6.12 -3.69 5.49
C ASN A 262 -6.87 -3.06 6.68
N ILE A 263 -6.52 -3.44 7.91
CA ILE A 263 -7.09 -2.81 9.12
C ILE A 263 -6.66 -1.34 9.20
N THR A 264 -5.39 -1.05 8.93
CA THR A 264 -4.84 0.31 8.97
C THR A 264 -5.47 1.20 7.90
N ASN A 265 -5.69 0.69 6.69
CA ASN A 265 -6.40 1.39 5.63
C ASN A 265 -7.83 1.77 6.02
N ILE A 266 -8.56 0.87 6.70
CA ILE A 266 -9.87 1.19 7.26
C ILE A 266 -9.77 2.31 8.31
N TRP A 267 -8.74 2.30 9.16
CA TRP A 267 -8.51 3.37 10.14
C TRP A 267 -8.15 4.70 9.47
N LEU A 268 -7.30 4.69 8.44
CA LEU A 268 -6.95 5.86 7.66
C LEU A 268 -8.20 6.48 7.02
N ALA A 269 -9.03 5.68 6.36
CA ALA A 269 -10.30 6.14 5.82
C ALA A 269 -11.24 6.69 6.91
N ALA A 270 -11.34 6.02 8.06
CA ALA A 270 -12.16 6.49 9.18
C ALA A 270 -11.68 7.83 9.76
N ILE A 271 -10.37 8.04 9.87
CA ILE A 271 -9.77 9.32 10.26
C ILE A 271 -10.12 10.41 9.26
N GLY A 272 -9.96 10.13 7.96
CA GLY A 272 -10.31 11.08 6.90
C GLY A 272 -11.78 11.48 6.97
N ILE A 273 -12.69 10.52 7.10
CA ILE A 273 -14.13 10.78 7.18
C ILE A 273 -14.47 11.57 8.44
N THR A 274 -13.84 11.25 9.56
CA THR A 274 -14.03 11.99 10.82
C THR A 274 -13.56 13.44 10.66
N ALA A 275 -12.41 13.67 10.02
CA ALA A 275 -11.94 15.02 9.73
C ALA A 275 -12.94 15.79 8.86
N TYR A 276 -13.47 15.17 7.81
CA TYR A 276 -14.50 15.74 6.94
C TYR A 276 -15.81 16.08 7.67
N LEU A 277 -16.23 15.25 8.63
CA LEU A 277 -17.45 15.52 9.40
C LEU A 277 -17.29 16.65 10.44
N LEU A 278 -16.05 17.03 10.77
CA LEU A 278 -15.73 18.10 11.71
C LEU A 278 -15.51 19.46 11.03
N THR A 279 -15.43 19.49 9.70
CA THR A 279 -15.33 20.71 8.87
C THR A 279 -16.70 21.15 8.38
#